data_AF-A0A8S2WU54-F1
#
_entry.id   AF-A0A8S2WU54-F1
#
_cell.length_a   1.000
_cell.length_b   1.000
_cell.length_c   1.000
_cell.angle_alpha   90.00
_cell.angle_beta   90.00
_cell.angle_gamma   90.00
#
_symmetry.space_group_name_H-M   'P 1'
#
loop_
_entity.id
_entity.type
_entity.pdbx_description
1 polymer ?
#
loop_
_entity_poly.entity_id
_entity_poly.type
_entity_poly.pdbx_seq_one_letter_code
_entity_poly.pdbx_strand_id
1 'polypeptide(L)'
;MLTGKRPEDFQGNINTQDPVSWSAALQPYGMKLAYCPHDVRKLKFYIEELIALDDLFALSFYTSLDSEEILADADDTGYVTQSHLILLHRDKIYDSTHFRYDLAREHHCINYHTKRIFRVLPVTHARGL
;
A
#
# COMPACT_ATOMS: atom_id res chain seq x y z
N MET A 1 -7.11 -6.42 -18.30
CA MET A 1 -6.15 -5.91 -17.30
C MET A 1 -5.67 -4.54 -17.73
N LEU A 2 -5.52 -3.59 -16.81
CA LEU A 2 -5.14 -2.20 -17.12
C LEU A 2 -3.78 -2.07 -17.83
N THR A 3 -2.88 -3.03 -17.63
CA THR A 3 -1.53 -3.06 -18.20
C THR A 3 -1.43 -3.82 -19.54
N GLY A 4 -2.52 -4.48 -19.99
CA GLY A 4 -2.47 -5.40 -21.14
C GLY A 4 -1.61 -6.66 -20.92
N LYS A 5 -1.03 -6.84 -19.73
CA LYS A 5 -0.18 -7.96 -19.33
C LYS A 5 -0.98 -9.08 -18.67
N ARG A 6 -0.39 -10.26 -18.53
CA ARG A 6 -0.98 -11.37 -17.78
C ARG A 6 -0.57 -11.27 -16.29
N PRO A 7 -1.30 -11.87 -15.33
CA PRO A 7 -0.96 -11.72 -13.91
C PRO A 7 0.41 -12.30 -13.57
N GLU A 8 0.83 -13.35 -14.30
CA GLU A 8 2.10 -14.05 -14.12
C GLU A 8 3.32 -13.17 -14.46
N ASP A 9 3.09 -12.05 -15.16
CA ASP A 9 4.16 -11.07 -15.41
C ASP A 9 4.57 -10.34 -14.11
N PHE A 10 3.75 -10.40 -13.06
CA PHE A 10 4.02 -9.83 -11.73
C PHE A 10 4.11 -10.92 -10.65
N GLN A 11 3.22 -11.91 -10.68
CA GLN A 11 3.16 -12.99 -9.69
C GLN A 11 4.41 -13.88 -9.78
N GLY A 12 5.06 -14.13 -8.64
CA GLY A 12 6.27 -14.97 -8.56
C GLY A 12 7.58 -14.29 -8.96
N ASN A 13 7.51 -13.12 -9.60
CA ASN A 13 8.70 -12.35 -10.04
C ASN A 13 8.99 -11.13 -9.16
N ILE A 14 8.03 -10.73 -8.33
CA ILE A 14 8.13 -9.58 -7.43
C ILE A 14 8.15 -10.09 -6.00
N ASN A 15 9.12 -9.61 -5.22
CA ASN A 15 9.10 -9.84 -3.80
C ASN A 15 8.03 -8.94 -3.18
N THR A 16 6.90 -9.53 -2.78
CA THR A 16 5.75 -8.82 -2.18
C THR A 16 6.10 -8.17 -0.84
N GLN A 17 7.26 -8.44 -0.26
CA GLN A 17 7.73 -7.79 0.96
C GLN A 17 8.74 -6.66 0.71
N ASP A 18 9.31 -6.57 -0.49
CA ASP A 18 10.34 -5.58 -0.84
C ASP A 18 9.76 -4.44 -1.72
N PRO A 19 9.64 -3.21 -1.19
CA PRO A 19 9.14 -2.09 -1.96
C PRO A 19 10.08 -1.62 -3.08
N VAL A 20 11.37 -1.98 -3.06
CA VAL A 20 12.29 -1.69 -4.18
C VAL A 20 11.90 -2.55 -5.39
N SER A 21 11.68 -3.85 -5.18
CA SER A 21 11.15 -4.77 -6.19
C SER A 21 9.83 -4.25 -6.80
N TRP A 22 8.94 -3.68 -5.99
CA TRP A 22 7.68 -3.10 -6.47
C TRP A 22 7.94 -1.87 -7.34
N SER A 23 8.80 -0.96 -6.89
CA SER A 23 9.13 0.24 -7.64
C SER A 23 9.76 -0.11 -8.99
N ALA A 24 10.70 -1.05 -9.02
CA ALA A 24 11.33 -1.54 -10.25
C ALA A 24 10.30 -2.12 -11.23
N ALA A 25 9.32 -2.87 -10.75
CA ALA A 25 8.25 -3.42 -11.58
C ALA A 25 7.31 -2.34 -12.17
N LEU A 26 7.22 -1.16 -11.55
CA LEU A 26 6.44 -0.02 -12.03
C LEU A 26 7.19 0.82 -13.08
N GLN A 27 8.52 0.79 -13.10
CA GLN A 27 9.33 1.63 -14.00
C GLN A 27 8.99 1.48 -15.50
N PRO A 28 8.73 0.27 -16.04
CA PRO A 28 8.32 0.11 -17.43
C PRO A 28 7.00 0.82 -17.78
N TYR A 29 6.20 1.18 -16.78
CA TYR A 29 4.96 1.95 -16.92
C TYR A 29 5.15 3.44 -16.64
N GLY A 30 6.40 3.90 -16.52
CA GLY A 30 6.73 5.30 -16.23
C GLY A 30 6.42 5.73 -14.80
N MET A 31 6.23 4.77 -13.88
CA MET A 31 5.88 5.03 -12.48
C MET A 31 6.92 4.48 -11.51
N LYS A 32 6.96 5.02 -10.29
CA LYS A 32 7.78 4.54 -9.17
C LYS A 32 7.11 4.81 -7.83
N LEU A 33 7.57 4.14 -6.78
CA LEU A 33 7.10 4.36 -5.41
C LEU A 33 7.97 5.40 -4.70
N ALA A 34 7.36 6.30 -3.94
CA ALA A 34 8.02 7.14 -2.96
C ALA A 34 7.45 6.86 -1.58
N TYR A 35 8.32 6.42 -0.67
CA TYR A 35 7.94 6.14 0.71
C TYR A 35 7.52 7.42 1.44
N CYS A 36 6.37 7.38 2.09
CA CYS A 36 5.90 8.42 2.99
C CYS A 36 6.24 7.99 4.42
N PRO A 37 7.14 8.72 5.13
CA PRO A 37 7.40 8.46 6.53
C PRO A 37 6.11 8.55 7.34
N HIS A 38 5.85 7.53 8.12
CA HIS A 38 4.72 7.42 9.02
C HIS A 38 5.15 6.60 10.24
N ASP A 39 4.36 6.68 11.30
CA ASP A 39 4.47 5.81 12.45
C ASP A 39 3.36 4.74 12.38
N VAL A 40 3.26 3.88 13.39
CA VAL A 40 2.31 2.76 13.39
C VAL A 40 0.85 3.19 13.70
N ARG A 41 0.50 4.47 13.62
CA ARG A 41 -0.88 4.93 13.84
C ARG A 41 -1.87 4.33 12.84
N LYS A 42 -3.13 4.35 13.25
CA LYS A 42 -4.25 3.94 12.41
C LYS A 42 -4.43 4.86 11.21
N LEU A 43 -4.86 4.31 10.07
CA LEU A 43 -5.00 5.05 8.81
C LEU A 43 -5.89 6.29 8.94
N LYS A 44 -6.92 6.28 9.80
CA LYS A 44 -7.79 7.43 10.06
C LYS A 44 -7.06 8.71 10.48
N PHE A 45 -5.85 8.59 11.04
CA PHE A 45 -5.05 9.76 11.44
C PHE A 45 -4.27 10.37 10.27
N TYR A 46 -4.19 9.68 9.14
CA TYR A 46 -3.52 10.13 7.92
C TYR A 46 -4.52 10.46 6.80
N ILE A 47 -5.72 9.87 6.83
CA ILE A 47 -6.60 9.82 5.66
C ILE A 47 -6.97 11.20 5.11
N GLU A 48 -7.20 12.19 5.96
CA GLU A 48 -7.54 13.55 5.52
C GLU A 48 -6.38 14.23 4.79
N GLU A 49 -5.14 14.06 5.27
CA GLU A 49 -3.95 14.60 4.62
C GLU A 49 -3.69 13.90 3.28
N LEU A 50 -3.84 12.57 3.24
CA LEU A 50 -3.65 11.79 2.01
C LEU A 50 -4.68 12.16 0.94
N ILE A 51 -5.95 12.36 1.32
CA ILE A 51 -6.99 12.83 0.40
C ILE A 51 -6.66 14.24 -0.11
N ALA A 52 -6.21 15.13 0.77
CA ALA A 52 -5.88 16.51 0.40
C ALA A 52 -4.70 16.63 -0.57
N LEU A 53 -3.78 15.66 -0.58
CA LEU A 53 -2.69 15.60 -1.54
C LEU A 53 -3.16 15.27 -2.97
N ASP A 54 -4.33 14.66 -3.12
CA ASP A 54 -4.95 14.30 -4.42
C ASP A 54 -4.01 13.50 -5.35
N ASP A 55 -3.29 12.55 -4.78
CA ASP A 55 -2.38 11.65 -5.49
C ASP A 55 -2.89 10.20 -5.50
N LEU A 56 -2.21 9.34 -6.26
CA LEU A 56 -2.34 7.90 -6.14
C LEU A 56 -1.40 7.38 -5.04
N PHE A 57 -1.97 6.68 -4.07
CA PHE A 57 -1.23 6.02 -3.00
C PHE A 57 -1.45 4.52 -3.00
N ALA A 58 -0.38 3.78 -2.70
CA ALA A 58 -0.45 2.39 -2.29
C ALA A 58 -0.31 2.33 -0.76
N LEU A 59 -1.37 1.91 -0.08
CA LEU A 59 -1.45 1.86 1.38
C LEU A 59 -1.43 0.41 1.84
N SER A 60 -0.56 0.10 2.78
CA SER A 60 -0.54 -1.20 3.45
C SER A 60 -0.79 -1.04 4.94
N PHE A 61 -1.51 -1.99 5.51
CA PHE A 61 -1.86 -2.03 6.92
C PHE A 61 -1.78 -3.45 7.46
N TYR A 62 -1.56 -3.57 8.76
CA TYR A 62 -1.67 -4.83 9.47
C TYR A 62 -3.14 -5.24 9.56
N THR A 63 -3.44 -6.53 9.31
CA THR A 63 -4.81 -7.03 9.41
C THR A 63 -5.18 -7.45 10.83
N SER A 64 -4.18 -7.69 11.70
CA SER A 64 -4.41 -7.82 13.13
C SER A 64 -4.76 -6.47 13.75
N LEU A 65 -5.69 -6.51 14.71
CA LEU A 65 -6.05 -5.38 15.57
C LEU A 65 -5.34 -5.44 16.93
N ASP A 66 -4.63 -6.53 17.21
CA ASP A 66 -3.86 -6.72 18.42
C ASP A 66 -2.48 -6.07 18.27
N SER A 67 -2.19 -5.08 19.12
CA SER A 67 -0.89 -4.41 19.12
C SER A 67 0.25 -5.33 19.55
N GLU A 68 -0.01 -6.32 20.40
CA GLU A 68 1.04 -7.26 20.84
C GLU A 68 1.47 -8.15 19.66
N GLU A 69 0.52 -8.61 18.83
CA GLU A 69 0.82 -9.39 17.64
C GLU A 69 1.59 -8.56 16.59
N ILE A 70 1.23 -7.29 16.40
CA ILE A 70 1.94 -6.39 15.46
C ILE A 70 3.40 -6.14 15.90
N LEU A 71 3.65 -6.13 17.21
CA LEU A 71 4.94 -5.82 17.81
C LEU A 71 5.74 -7.07 18.21
N ALA A 72 5.24 -8.26 17.91
CA ALA A 72 5.91 -9.52 18.18
C ALA A 72 7.15 -9.72 17.30
N ASP A 73 8.02 -10.63 17.73
CA ASP A 73 9.08 -11.15 16.88
C ASP A 73 8.48 -11.95 15.71
N ALA A 74 9.22 -12.00 14.60
CA ALA A 74 8.84 -12.83 13.47
C ALA A 74 8.90 -14.32 13.83
N ASP A 75 8.00 -15.09 13.22
CA ASP A 75 8.01 -16.55 13.29
C ASP A 75 9.20 -17.16 12.52
N ASP A 76 9.28 -18.49 12.51
CA ASP A 76 10.31 -19.25 11.80
C ASP A 76 10.29 -19.08 10.27
N THR A 77 9.19 -18.53 9.73
CA THR A 77 9.05 -18.18 8.32
C THR A 77 9.40 -16.71 8.03
N GLY A 78 9.72 -15.93 9.05
CA GLY A 78 10.07 -14.51 8.96
C GLY A 78 8.86 -13.57 8.90
N TYR A 79 7.66 -14.06 9.21
CA TYR A 79 6.43 -13.26 9.24
C TYR A 79 6.07 -12.87 10.68
N VAL A 80 5.63 -11.63 10.88
CA VAL A 80 5.11 -11.17 12.19
C VAL A 80 3.60 -11.36 12.24
N THR A 81 2.90 -10.71 11.31
CA THR A 81 1.44 -10.80 11.18
C THR A 81 1.04 -10.52 9.74
N GLN A 82 -0.20 -10.87 9.39
CA GLN A 82 -0.75 -10.61 8.07
C GLN A 82 -0.89 -9.12 7.78
N SER A 83 -0.81 -8.77 6.49
CA SER A 83 -1.02 -7.41 6.02
C SER A 83 -1.77 -7.40 4.71
N HIS A 84 -2.48 -6.31 4.46
CA HIS A 84 -3.21 -6.10 3.23
C HIS A 84 -2.72 -4.83 2.52
N LEU A 85 -3.01 -4.73 1.22
CA LEU A 85 -2.64 -3.60 0.36
C LEU A 85 -3.88 -3.10 -0.38
N ILE A 86 -4.09 -1.79 -0.35
CA ILE A 86 -5.15 -1.09 -1.09
C ILE A 86 -4.58 0.08 -1.87
N LEU A 87 -5.35 0.60 -2.83
CA LEU A 87 -5.05 1.85 -3.52
C LEU A 87 -5.99 2.95 -3.04
N LEU A 88 -5.44 4.12 -2.74
CA LEU A 88 -6.19 5.34 -2.49
C LEU A 88 -5.95 6.31 -3.65
N HIS A 89 -7.03 6.86 -4.20
CA HIS A 89 -6.96 7.93 -5.18
C HIS A 89 -8.14 8.88 -4.94
N ARG A 90 -7.85 10.17 -4.77
CA ARG A 90 -8.83 11.16 -4.29
C ARG A 90 -9.43 10.71 -2.94
N ASP A 91 -10.74 10.59 -2.88
CA ASP A 91 -11.53 10.15 -1.74
C ASP A 91 -12.00 8.70 -1.86
N LYS A 92 -11.36 7.89 -2.72
CA LYS A 92 -11.78 6.52 -3.03
C LYS A 92 -10.70 5.51 -2.72
N ILE A 93 -11.10 4.44 -2.03
CA ILE A 93 -10.28 3.26 -1.82
C ILE A 93 -10.71 2.19 -2.82
N TYR A 94 -9.72 1.64 -3.52
CA TYR A 94 -9.84 0.48 -4.39
C TYR A 94 -9.15 -0.69 -3.70
N ASP A 95 -9.96 -1.62 -3.22
CA ASP A 95 -9.51 -2.83 -2.52
C ASP A 95 -9.74 -4.02 -3.44
N SER A 96 -8.68 -4.80 -3.73
CA SER A 96 -8.76 -5.95 -4.63
C SER A 96 -9.66 -7.08 -4.12
N THR A 97 -10.01 -7.09 -2.83
CA THR A 97 -10.97 -8.04 -2.24
C THR A 97 -12.42 -7.73 -2.64
N HIS A 98 -12.68 -6.53 -3.16
CA HIS A 98 -14.00 -6.09 -3.61
C HIS A 98 -13.93 -5.58 -5.05
N PHE A 99 -14.92 -5.91 -5.88
CA PHE A 99 -14.98 -5.42 -7.27
C PHE A 99 -15.51 -3.97 -7.41
N ARG A 100 -15.46 -3.19 -6.32
CA ARG A 100 -15.94 -1.80 -6.27
C ARG A 100 -14.97 -0.93 -5.47
N TYR A 101 -15.14 0.39 -5.58
CA TYR A 101 -14.51 1.32 -4.66
C TYR A 101 -15.46 1.65 -3.51
N ASP A 102 -14.90 1.97 -2.35
CA ASP A 102 -15.63 2.58 -1.24
C ASP A 102 -15.07 3.98 -0.96
N LEU A 103 -15.85 4.81 -0.26
CA LEU A 103 -15.39 6.11 0.20
C LEU A 103 -14.29 5.92 1.25
N ALA A 104 -13.19 6.66 1.10
CA ALA A 104 -12.00 6.51 1.91
C ALA A 104 -12.27 6.67 3.42
N ARG A 105 -13.19 7.56 3.79
CA ARG A 105 -13.59 7.83 5.19
C ARG A 105 -14.51 6.78 5.79
N GLU A 106 -15.10 5.92 4.98
CA GLU A 106 -16.07 4.91 5.39
C GLU A 106 -15.50 3.49 5.30
N HIS A 107 -14.37 3.33 4.61
CA HIS A 107 -13.74 2.02 4.45
C HIS A 107 -13.27 1.47 5.80
N HIS A 108 -13.58 0.20 6.06
CA HIS A 108 -13.32 -0.45 7.35
C HIS A 108 -11.83 -0.37 7.79
N CYS A 109 -10.90 -0.39 6.83
CA CYS A 109 -9.46 -0.35 7.10
C CYS A 109 -8.95 0.95 7.72
N ILE A 110 -9.74 2.03 7.76
CA ILE A 110 -9.31 3.29 8.42
C ILE A 110 -8.95 3.06 9.90
N ASN A 111 -9.47 2.00 10.52
CA ASN A 111 -9.21 1.63 11.90
C ASN A 111 -8.01 0.71 12.09
N TYR A 112 -7.32 0.31 11.01
CA TYR A 112 -6.20 -0.63 11.06
C TYR A 112 -4.88 0.14 11.17
N HIS A 113 -3.89 -0.47 11.83
CA HIS A 113 -2.57 0.12 12.01
C HIS A 113 -1.82 0.13 10.68
N THR A 114 -1.28 1.30 10.32
CA THR A 114 -0.62 1.50 9.04
C THR A 114 0.76 0.84 9.06
N LYS A 115 1.06 0.07 8.01
CA LYS A 115 2.32 -0.65 7.85
C LYS A 115 3.26 0.08 6.88
N ARG A 116 2.73 0.51 5.73
CA ARG A 116 3.47 1.25 4.70
C ARG A 116 2.55 2.23 3.98
N ILE A 117 3.07 3.41 3.67
CA ILE A 117 2.44 4.39 2.78
C ILE A 117 3.42 4.69 1.66
N PHE A 118 3.00 4.46 0.42
CA PHE A 118 3.75 4.88 -0.76
C PHE A 118 2.89 5.82 -1.60
N ARG A 119 3.46 6.95 -2.00
CA ARG A 119 2.94 7.72 -3.13
C ARG A 119 3.44 7.09 -4.42
N VAL A 120 2.55 6.94 -5.40
CA VAL A 120 2.90 6.48 -6.75
C VAL A 120 3.16 7.70 -7.62
N LEU A 121 4.37 7.81 -8.16
CA LEU A 121 4.88 9.00 -8.83
C LEU A 121 5.42 8.67 -10.22
N PRO A 122 5.46 9.64 -11.14
CA PRO A 122 6.21 9.49 -12.38
C PRO A 122 7.69 9.20 -12.10
N VAL A 123 8.33 8.37 -12.93
CA VAL A 123 9.77 8.04 -12.79
C VAL A 123 10.67 9.28 -12.82
N THR A 124 10.24 10.33 -13.52
CA THR A 124 10.94 11.62 -13.63
C THR A 124 10.87 12.48 -12.38
N HIS A 125 9.99 12.14 -11.42
CA HIS A 125 9.87 12.90 -10.18
C HIS A 125 11.16 12.77 -9.34
N ALA A 126 11.64 13.86 -8.74
CA ALA A 126 12.94 13.86 -8.04
C ALA A 126 13.02 12.89 -6.84
N ARG A 127 11.89 12.67 -6.17
CA ARG A 127 11.78 11.73 -5.04
C ARG A 127 11.19 10.38 -5.48
N GLY A 128 11.71 9.30 -4.92
CA GLY A 128 11.23 7.93 -5.13
C GLY A 128 12.37 6.92 -5.20
N LEU A 129 12.02 5.64 -5.13
CA LEU A 129 12.92 4.49 -5.30
C LEU A 129 13.00 4.07 -6.76
#